data_AF-T0MXH3-F1
#
_entry.id   AF-T0MXH3-F1
#
_cell.length_a   1.000
_cell.length_b   1.000
_cell.length_c   1.000
_cell.angle_alpha   90.00
_cell.angle_beta   90.00
_cell.angle_gamma   90.00
#
_symmetry.space_group_name_H-M   'P 1'
#
loop_
_entity.id
_entity.type
_entity.pdbx_description
1 polymer ?
#
loop_
_entity_poly.entity_id
_entity_poly.type
_entity_poly.pdbx_seq_one_letter_code
_entity_poly.pdbx_strand_id
1 'polypeptide(L)' 'MKTIVTGMSYQDWFFLSQLLSKGYGVHDAFRRNSLMSGGTMELQPPEIKKQIIIHYGDITDENLLSKLLQYDIQMTL' A
#
# COMPACT_ATOMS: atom_id res chain seq x y z
N MET A 1 10.68 0.89 -9.17
CA MET A 1 11.09 0.72 -7.76
C MET A 1 9.82 0.54 -6.94
N LYS A 2 9.87 -0.19 -5.83
CA LYS A 2 8.67 -0.58 -5.07
C LYS A 2 8.86 -0.20 -3.60
N THR A 3 7.76 0.09 -2.93
CA THR A 3 7.76 0.49 -1.53
C THR A 3 6.67 -0.26 -0.78
N ILE A 4 7.02 -0.81 0.38
CA ILE A 4 6.06 -1.33 1.35
C ILE A 4 5.80 -0.24 2.37
N VAL A 5 4.53 0.11 2.57
CA VAL A 5 4.06 1.05 3.60
C VAL A 5 3.18 0.26 4.56
N THR A 6 3.28 0.55 5.85
CA THR A 6 2.47 -0.13 6.87
C THR A 6 2.00 0.89 7.90
N GLY A 7 0.82 0.68 8.48
CA GLY A 7 0.31 1.58 9.52
C GLY A 7 -0.04 2.97 8.99
N MET A 8 -0.30 3.08 7.68
CA MET A 8 -0.60 4.34 7.02
C MET A 8 -1.92 4.92 7.51
N SER A 9 -1.91 6.20 7.86
CA SER A 9 -3.13 6.97 8.15
C SER A 9 -3.54 7.79 6.92
N TYR A 10 -4.76 8.32 6.92
CA TYR A 10 -5.24 9.24 5.87
C TYR A 10 -4.35 10.46 5.66
N GLN A 11 -3.63 10.90 6.69
CA GLN A 11 -2.79 12.10 6.65
C GLN A 11 -1.50 11.87 5.86
N ASP A 12 -1.09 10.61 5.69
CA ASP A 12 0.15 10.23 5.02
C ASP A 12 0.00 10.18 3.49
N TRP A 13 -1.22 10.38 2.96
CA TRP A 13 -1.53 10.32 1.52
C TRP A 13 -0.71 11.32 0.68
N PHE A 14 -0.37 12.48 1.26
CA PHE A 14 0.49 13.46 0.59
C PHE A 14 1.91 12.93 0.32
N PHE A 15 2.44 12.10 1.21
CA PHE A 15 3.76 11.50 1.01
C PHE A 15 3.69 10.37 -0.02
N LEU A 16 2.62 9.59 0.01
CA LEU A 16 2.36 8.54 -0.96
C LEU A 16 2.25 9.07 -2.38
N SER A 17 1.51 10.16 -2.60
CA SER A 17 1.36 10.75 -3.95
C SER A 17 2.70 11.19 -4.55
N GLN A 18 3.65 11.63 -3.71
CA GLN A 18 5.01 11.97 -4.14
C GLN A 18 5.86 10.74 -4.52
N LEU A 19 5.62 9.59 -3.90
CA LEU A 19 6.27 8.34 -4.30
C LEU A 19 5.68 7.81 -5.61
N LEU A 20 4.36 7.83 -5.73
CA LEU A 20 3.66 7.42 -6.95
C LEU A 20 4.05 8.31 -8.15
N SER A 21 4.18 9.62 -7.96
CA SER A 21 4.63 10.54 -9.02
C SER A 21 6.07 10.28 -9.49
N LYS A 22 6.89 9.64 -8.65
CA LYS A 22 8.24 9.16 -8.99
C LYS A 22 8.25 7.76 -9.62
N GLY A 23 7.09 7.17 -9.89
CA GLY A 23 6.94 5.86 -10.53
C GLY A 23 7.13 4.67 -9.59
N TYR A 24 6.92 4.86 -8.29
CA TYR A 24 6.96 3.76 -7.32
C TYR A 24 5.62 3.03 -7.27
N GLY A 25 5.64 1.70 -7.27
CA GLY A 25 4.50 0.89 -6.86
C GLY A 25 4.45 0.78 -5.34
N VAL A 26 3.26 0.81 -4.75
CA VAL A 26 3.08 0.82 -3.30
C VAL A 26 2.25 -0.36 -2.83
N HIS A 27 2.78 -1.07 -1.84
CA HIS A 27 2.10 -2.15 -1.13
C HIS A 27 1.78 -1.66 0.28
N ASP A 28 0.49 -1.53 0.62
CA ASP A 28 0.06 -1.09 1.96
C ASP A 28 -0.41 -2.28 2.80
N ALA A 29 0.09 -2.43 4.02
CA ALA A 29 -0.39 -3.41 4.98
C ALA A 29 -1.42 -2.78 5.92
N PHE A 30 -2.70 -3.10 5.68
CA PHE A 30 -3.84 -2.48 6.36
C PHE A 30 -4.52 -3.45 7.35
N ARG A 31 -4.72 -3.02 8.59
CA ARG A 31 -5.38 -3.85 9.62
C ARG A 31 -6.86 -4.01 9.30
N ARG A 32 -7.39 -5.24 9.39
CA ARG A 32 -8.78 -5.58 8.99
C ARG A 32 -9.88 -4.75 9.67
N ASN A 33 -9.66 -4.33 10.91
CA ASN A 33 -10.64 -3.55 11.69
C ASN A 33 -10.40 -2.04 11.62
N SER A 34 -9.38 -1.58 10.87
CA SER A 34 -9.22 -0.17 10.61
C SER A 34 -10.39 0.28 9.75
N LEU A 35 -11.12 1.30 10.21
CA LEU A 35 -12.18 1.91 9.43
C LEU A 35 -11.55 2.55 8.20
N MET A 36 -11.86 1.98 7.04
CA MET A 36 -11.55 2.63 5.77
C MET A 36 -12.64 3.69 5.53
N SER A 37 -12.57 4.81 6.27
CA SER A 37 -13.38 6.01 5.99
C SER A 37 -12.96 6.62 4.64
N GLY A 38 -13.65 6.19 3.58
CA GLY A 38 -13.48 6.63 2.20
C GLY A 38 -13.58 8.16 2.05
N GLY A 39 -12.56 8.74 1.46
CA GLY A 39 -12.52 10.18 1.18
C GLY A 39 -11.40 10.54 0.22
N THR A 40 -10.18 10.05 0.44
CA THR A 40 -9.04 10.46 -0.40
C THR A 40 -8.66 9.43 -1.45
N MET A 41 -8.68 8.13 -1.11
CA MET A 41 -8.31 7.06 -2.03
C MET A 41 -9.41 6.77 -3.06
N GLU A 42 -10.67 6.80 -2.64
CA GLU A 42 -11.83 6.59 -3.53
C GLU A 42 -11.94 7.66 -4.60
N LEU A 43 -11.50 8.90 -4.30
CA LEU A 43 -11.47 10.02 -5.25
C LEU A 43 -10.27 9.98 -6.22
N GLN A 44 -9.36 9.02 -6.09
CA GLN A 44 -8.21 8.95 -6.98
C GLN A 44 -8.55 8.38 -8.36
N PRO A 45 -7.83 8.83 -9.40
CA PRO A 45 -7.91 8.24 -10.72
C PRO A 45 -7.64 6.72 -10.71
N PRO A 46 -8.28 5.92 -11.58
CA PRO A 46 -8.01 4.48 -11.70
C PRO A 46 -6.54 4.15 -11.94
N GLU A 47 -5.80 5.02 -12.64
CA GLU A 47 -4.38 4.87 -12.95
C GLU A 47 -3.49 4.94 -11.69
N ILE A 48 -3.88 5.78 -10.73
CA ILE A 48 -3.22 5.89 -9.41
C ILE A 48 -3.54 4.66 -8.57
N LYS A 49 -4.82 4.25 -8.55
CA LYS A 49 -5.26 3.07 -7.79
C LYS A 49 -4.56 1.79 -8.22
N LYS A 50 -4.24 1.64 -9.51
CA LYS A 50 -3.49 0.50 -10.04
C LYS A 50 -2.05 0.39 -9.52
N GLN A 51 -1.48 1.49 -9.03
CA GLN A 51 -0.12 1.51 -8.47
C GLN A 51 -0.10 1.19 -6.98
N ILE A 52 -1.27 0.97 -6.37
CA ILE A 52 -1.41 0.71 -4.93
C ILE A 52 -2.09 -0.64 -4.72
N ILE A 53 -1.45 -1.52 -3.96
CA ILE A 53 -1.98 -2.83 -3.58
C ILE A 53 -2.17 -2.84 -2.07
N ILE A 54 -3.40 -3.05 -1.63
CA ILE A 54 -3.72 -3.16 -0.20
C ILE A 54 -3.72 -4.63 0.21
N HIS A 55 -2.91 -4.95 1.23
CA HIS A 55 -2.81 -6.25 1.85
C HIS A 55 -3.44 -6.20 3.24
N TYR A 56 -4.53 -6.93 3.41
CA TYR A 56 -5.24 -6.94 4.68
C TYR A 56 -4.61 -7.91 5.68
N GLY A 57 -4.08 -7.37 6.78
CA GLY A 57 -3.49 -8.15 7.84
C GLY A 57 -2.80 -7.30 8.91
N ASP A 58 -2.15 -7.97 9.85
CA ASP A 58 -1.39 -7.32 10.91
C ASP A 58 0.10 -7.55 10.69
N ILE A 59 0.94 -6.55 10.96
CA ILE A 59 2.40 -6.67 10.85
C ILE A 59 2.99 -7.63 11.89
N THR A 60 2.19 -8.07 12.87
CA THR A 60 2.58 -9.14 13.79
C THR A 60 2.39 -10.54 13.20
N ASP A 61 1.73 -10.67 12.03
CA ASP A 61 1.57 -11.94 11.31
C ASP A 61 2.77 -12.19 10.39
N GLU A 62 3.60 -13.17 10.77
CA GLU A 62 4.77 -13.59 9.99
C GLU A 62 4.42 -14.03 8.56
N ASN A 63 3.24 -14.62 8.35
CA ASN A 63 2.80 -15.04 7.01
C ASN A 63 2.49 -13.84 6.12
N LEU A 64 1.92 -12.77 6.69
CA LEU A 64 1.65 -11.54 5.95
C LEU A 64 2.96 -10.87 5.54
N LEU A 65 3.91 -10.73 6.47
CA LEU A 65 5.22 -10.13 6.18
C LEU A 65 5.98 -10.93 5.11
N SER A 66 6.00 -12.26 5.24
CA SER A 66 6.65 -13.12 4.27
C SER A 66 6.06 -12.96 2.87
N LYS A 67 4.73 -12.85 2.76
CA LYS A 67 4.05 -12.58 1.48
C LYS A 67 4.37 -11.20 0.93
N LEU A 68 4.33 -10.16 1.76
CA LEU A 68 4.64 -8.77 1.34
C LEU A 68 6.05 -8.66 0.76
N LEU A 69 7.04 -9.24 1.44
CA LEU A 69 8.41 -9.29 0.96
C LEU A 69 8.55 -10.14 -0.31
N GLN A 70 7.83 -11.25 -0.41
CA GLN A 70 7.84 -12.08 -1.62
C GLN A 70 7.22 -11.36 -2.82
N TYR A 71 6.13 -10.58 -2.65
CA TYR A 71 5.56 -9.76 -3.72
C TYR A 71 6.53 -8.72 -4.26
N ASP A 72 7.34 -8.13 -3.38
CA ASP A 72 8.39 -7.20 -3.79
C ASP A 72 9.43 -7.90 -4.67
N ILE A 73 9.88 -9.09 -4.24
CA ILE A 73 10.90 -9.90 -4.91
C ILE A 73 10.39 -10.51 -6.24
N GLN A 74 9.17 -11.06 -6.29
CA GLN A 74 8.66 -11.81 -7.44
C GLN A 74 8.22 -10.95 -8.63
N MET A 75 7.74 -9.71 -8.43
CA MET A 75 7.44 -8.81 -9.55
C MET A 75 8.70 -8.17 -10.18
N THR A 76 9.87 -8.77 -9.99
CA THR A 76 11.18 -8.27 -10.49
C THR A 76 11.76 -9.22 -11.56
N LEU A 77 11.01 -10.27 -11.93
CA LEU A 77 11.23 -11.15 -13.08
C LEU A 77 10.09 -10.98 -14.07
#